data_AF-A0A6J2QVV0-F1
#
_entry.id   AF-A0A6J2QVV0-F1
#
_cell.length_a   1.000
_cell.length_b   1.000
_cell.length_c   1.000
_cell.angle_alpha   90.00
_cell.angle_beta   90.00
_cell.angle_gamma   90.00
#
_symmetry.space_group_name_H-M   'P 1'
#
loop_
_entity.id
_entity.type
_entity.pdbx_description
1 polymer ?
#
loop_
_entity_poly.entity_id
_entity_poly.type
_entity_poly.pdbx_seq_one_letter_code
_entity_poly.pdbx_strand_id
1 'polypeptide(L)'
;MAVQELGISMSMLGVAGTILICALPMWKVTAFIGTHLVVMQVFWEGLWMTCVSEYTGQLQCKLYDALLDLSPDLQAARGLICISLVLGCLGFLIFVLGARCTNCLSHPRFKARVVLSSGAIFCLAALTTMVAVSWSANSIIRDFHNPRVPEVLKRELGAAIYIGFVTSGLLFCGGAILCTSCPPQRARFPSSGYTLARTPTHSSYAIKNYV
;
A
#
# COMPACT_ATOMS: atom_id res chain seq x y z
N MET A 1 -17.45 10.98 6.38
CA MET A 1 -17.85 9.70 5.76
C MET A 1 -17.18 9.54 4.42
N ALA A 2 -17.38 10.45 3.45
CA ALA A 2 -16.77 10.38 2.12
C ALA A 2 -15.24 10.13 2.10
N VAL A 3 -14.47 10.81 2.95
CA VAL A 3 -12.99 10.67 3.00
C VAL A 3 -12.56 9.27 3.45
N GLN A 4 -13.26 8.68 4.42
CA GLN A 4 -12.96 7.33 4.92
C GLN A 4 -13.30 6.25 3.88
N GLU A 5 -14.43 6.40 3.19
CA GLU A 5 -14.86 5.52 2.09
C GLU A 5 -13.91 5.61 0.88
N LEU A 6 -13.44 6.82 0.55
CA LEU A 6 -12.45 7.02 -0.50
C LEU A 6 -11.11 6.37 -0.11
N GLY A 7 -10.65 6.58 1.12
CA GLY A 7 -9.40 6.02 1.62
C GLY A 7 -9.40 4.49 1.55
N ILE A 8 -10.46 3.84 2.04
CA ILE A 8 -10.55 2.38 2.01
C ILE A 8 -10.73 1.83 0.59
N SER A 9 -11.50 2.48 -0.29
CA SER A 9 -11.65 2.02 -1.68
C SER A 9 -10.34 2.09 -2.45
N MET A 10 -9.54 3.15 -2.27
CA MET A 10 -8.19 3.26 -2.83
C MET A 10 -7.25 2.19 -2.25
N SER A 11 -7.26 1.98 -0.93
CA SER A 11 -6.45 0.94 -0.30
C SER A 11 -6.83 -0.46 -0.81
N MET A 12 -8.11 -0.76 -0.97
CA MET A 12 -8.58 -2.06 -1.48
C MET A 12 -8.21 -2.29 -2.95
N LEU A 13 -8.28 -1.25 -3.79
CA LEU A 13 -7.76 -1.31 -5.16
C LEU A 13 -6.24 -1.58 -5.17
N GLY A 14 -5.51 -0.95 -4.25
CA GLY A 14 -4.09 -1.22 -4.03
C GLY A 14 -3.79 -2.66 -3.59
N VAL A 15 -4.60 -3.23 -2.69
CA VAL A 15 -4.50 -4.64 -2.28
C VAL A 15 -4.82 -5.57 -3.46
N ALA A 16 -5.89 -5.30 -4.22
CA ALA A 16 -6.23 -6.09 -5.40
C ALA A 16 -5.11 -6.06 -6.45
N GLY A 17 -4.51 -4.90 -6.68
CA GLY A 17 -3.38 -4.79 -7.59
C GLY A 17 -2.10 -5.44 -7.08
N THR A 18 -1.87 -5.48 -5.75
CA THR A 18 -0.76 -6.25 -5.17
C THR A 18 -0.96 -7.77 -5.30
N ILE A 19 -2.20 -8.25 -5.24
CA ILE A 19 -2.54 -9.65 -5.58
C ILE A 19 -2.26 -9.90 -7.07
N LEU A 20 -2.65 -8.97 -7.94
CA LEU A 20 -2.43 -9.08 -9.39
C LEU A 20 -0.94 -9.19 -9.74
N ILE A 21 -0.09 -8.29 -9.23
CA ILE A 21 1.36 -8.39 -9.48
C ILE A 21 1.96 -9.65 -8.84
N CYS A 22 1.40 -10.15 -7.74
CA CYS A 22 1.86 -11.41 -7.15
C CYS A 22 1.59 -12.59 -8.08
N ALA A 23 0.43 -12.62 -8.75
CA ALA A 23 0.03 -13.72 -9.64
C ALA A 23 0.63 -13.63 -11.06
N LEU A 24 0.86 -12.42 -11.57
CA LEU A 24 1.32 -12.22 -12.95
C LEU A 24 2.76 -12.69 -13.18
N PRO A 25 3.03 -13.47 -14.24
CA PRO A 25 4.37 -13.92 -14.58
C PRO A 25 5.21 -12.90 -15.36
N MET A 26 5.00 -11.59 -15.12
CA MET A 26 5.58 -10.51 -15.92
C MET A 26 6.43 -9.56 -15.07
N TRP A 27 7.30 -10.09 -14.21
CA TRP A 27 8.22 -9.29 -13.39
C TRP A 27 9.51 -8.97 -14.14
N LYS A 28 10.10 -9.97 -14.79
CA LYS A 28 11.27 -9.82 -15.66
C LYS A 28 10.96 -10.41 -17.03
N VAL A 29 11.41 -9.73 -18.08
CA VAL A 29 11.29 -10.21 -19.45
C VAL A 29 12.69 -10.39 -20.01
N THR A 30 12.96 -11.53 -20.64
CA THR A 30 14.22 -11.76 -21.37
C THR A 30 13.89 -12.27 -22.76
N ALA A 31 14.39 -11.58 -23.77
CA ALA A 31 14.23 -11.97 -25.16
C ALA A 31 15.56 -12.50 -25.68
N PHE A 32 15.66 -13.82 -25.85
CA PHE A 32 16.84 -14.44 -26.44
C PHE A 32 16.74 -14.35 -27.95
N ILE A 33 17.28 -13.27 -28.50
CA ILE A 33 17.32 -13.02 -29.95
C ILE A 33 18.80 -12.87 -30.32
N GLY A 34 19.39 -13.94 -30.86
CA GLY A 34 20.82 -13.96 -31.19
C GLY A 34 21.13 -14.86 -32.38
N THR A 35 22.12 -14.46 -33.19
CA THR A 35 22.58 -15.19 -34.39
C THR A 35 23.20 -16.55 -34.10
N HIS A 36 23.57 -16.83 -32.84
CA HIS A 36 24.18 -18.07 -32.38
C HIS A 36 23.24 -19.00 -31.60
N LEU A 37 21.95 -18.65 -31.47
CA LEU A 37 20.96 -19.47 -30.76
C LEU A 37 20.02 -20.15 -31.77
N VAL A 38 19.81 -21.45 -31.58
CA VAL A 38 19.08 -22.34 -32.51
C VAL A 38 17.56 -22.07 -32.49
N VAL A 39 17.04 -21.36 -31.49
CA VAL A 39 15.61 -21.11 -31.26
C VAL A 39 15.41 -19.70 -30.68
N MET A 40 14.53 -18.88 -31.28
CA MET A 40 14.14 -17.57 -30.75
C MET A 40 13.06 -17.75 -29.68
N GLN A 41 13.32 -17.31 -28.45
CA GLN A 41 12.45 -17.53 -27.29
C GLN A 41 12.31 -16.26 -26.45
N VAL A 42 11.10 -16.00 -25.95
CA VAL A 42 10.83 -14.91 -24.98
C VAL A 42 10.41 -15.52 -23.66
N PHE A 43 11.19 -15.27 -22.61
CA PHE A 43 10.90 -15.71 -21.25
C PHE A 43 10.28 -14.58 -20.42
N TRP A 44 9.20 -14.94 -19.74
CA TRP A 44 8.45 -14.13 -18.81
C TRP A 44 8.61 -14.74 -17.43
N GLU A 45 9.42 -14.11 -16.59
CA GLU A 45 9.66 -14.58 -15.23
C GLU A 45 8.69 -13.89 -14.26
N GLY A 46 7.91 -14.70 -13.57
CA GLY A 46 7.07 -14.30 -12.43
C GLY A 46 7.68 -14.63 -11.08
N LEU A 47 6.94 -14.27 -10.03
CA LEU A 47 7.26 -14.64 -8.65
C LEU A 47 7.06 -16.14 -8.35
N TRP A 48 6.08 -16.78 -9.01
CA TRP A 48 5.68 -18.17 -8.72
C TRP A 48 5.79 -19.11 -9.91
N MET A 49 5.71 -18.57 -11.13
CA MET A 49 5.81 -19.33 -12.37
C MET A 49 6.68 -18.57 -13.36
N THR A 50 7.25 -19.30 -14.30
CA THR A 50 7.92 -18.78 -15.49
C THR A 50 7.17 -19.25 -16.72
N CYS A 51 7.02 -18.39 -17.72
CA CYS A 51 6.40 -18.72 -18.99
C CYS A 51 7.38 -18.46 -20.12
N VAL A 52 7.47 -19.40 -21.06
CA VAL A 52 8.25 -19.25 -22.29
C VAL A 52 7.32 -19.23 -23.49
N SER A 53 7.55 -18.28 -24.39
CA SER A 53 6.90 -18.21 -25.69
C SER A 53 7.90 -18.60 -26.77
N GLU A 54 7.61 -19.71 -27.45
CA GLU A 54 8.39 -20.21 -28.58
C GLU A 54 7.91 -19.59 -29.90
N TYR A 55 8.80 -19.50 -30.90
CA TYR A 55 8.42 -19.04 -32.26
C TYR A 55 7.37 -19.94 -32.93
N THR A 56 7.17 -21.17 -32.44
CA THR A 56 6.13 -22.12 -32.90
C THR A 56 4.72 -21.73 -32.42
N GLY A 57 4.59 -20.66 -31.64
CA GLY A 57 3.32 -20.16 -31.09
C GLY A 57 2.86 -20.92 -29.84
N GLN A 58 3.67 -21.84 -29.32
CA GLN A 58 3.39 -22.52 -28.07
C GLN A 58 3.82 -21.66 -26.88
N LEU A 59 2.89 -21.42 -25.96
CA LEU A 59 3.15 -20.82 -24.66
C LEU A 59 3.21 -21.94 -23.62
N GLN A 60 4.37 -22.12 -22.98
CA GLN A 60 4.55 -23.10 -21.92
C GLN A 60 4.84 -22.38 -20.62
N CYS A 61 3.95 -22.54 -19.62
CA CYS A 61 4.15 -22.01 -18.29
C CYS A 61 4.48 -23.14 -17.31
N LYS A 62 5.53 -22.96 -16.52
CA LYS A 62 5.98 -23.90 -15.49
C LYS A 62 6.04 -23.21 -14.13
N LEU A 63 5.47 -23.84 -13.10
CA LEU A 63 5.64 -23.42 -11.71
C LEU A 63 7.06 -23.78 -11.25
N TYR A 64 7.68 -22.95 -10.42
CA TYR A 64 9.00 -23.29 -9.88
C TYR A 64 8.89 -24.49 -8.92
N ASP A 65 9.53 -25.61 -9.26
CA ASP A 65 9.52 -26.85 -8.46
C ASP A 65 10.30 -26.71 -7.14
N ALA A 66 11.34 -25.87 -7.13
CA ALA A 66 12.14 -25.56 -5.95
C ALA A 66 12.21 -24.05 -5.68
N LEU A 67 11.90 -23.65 -4.45
CA LEU A 67 12.00 -22.26 -3.97
C LEU A 67 13.43 -21.68 -4.04
N LEU A 68 14.45 -22.54 -4.06
CA LEU A 68 15.87 -22.17 -4.02
C LEU A 68 16.50 -21.93 -5.41
N ASP A 69 15.76 -22.25 -6.49
CA ASP A 69 16.26 -22.12 -7.87
C ASP A 69 15.90 -20.76 -8.50
N LEU A 70 15.27 -19.88 -7.70
CA LEU A 70 14.85 -18.55 -8.13
C LEU A 70 15.98 -17.54 -7.95
N SER A 71 16.11 -16.59 -8.87
CA SER A 71 17.09 -15.50 -8.73
C SER A 71 16.90 -14.75 -7.40
N PRO A 72 17.98 -14.37 -6.69
CA PRO A 72 17.91 -13.84 -5.34
C PRO A 72 17.05 -12.57 -5.24
N ASP A 73 17.03 -11.75 -6.30
CA ASP A 73 16.15 -10.58 -6.39
C ASP A 73 14.67 -10.95 -6.37
N LEU A 74 14.27 -11.97 -7.14
CA LEU A 74 12.88 -12.40 -7.21
C LEU A 74 12.45 -13.09 -5.91
N GLN A 75 13.36 -13.80 -5.25
CA GLN A 75 13.09 -14.39 -3.94
C GLN A 75 12.85 -13.31 -2.87
N ALA A 76 13.67 -12.25 -2.86
CA ALA A 76 13.46 -11.10 -1.99
C ALA A 76 12.14 -10.37 -2.30
N ALA A 77 11.84 -10.15 -3.59
CA ALA A 77 10.59 -9.53 -4.01
C ALA A 77 9.36 -10.37 -3.59
N ARG A 78 9.42 -11.70 -3.72
CA ARG A 78 8.38 -12.62 -3.25
C ARG A 78 8.08 -12.45 -1.77
N GLY A 79 9.12 -12.43 -0.93
CA GLY A 79 8.98 -12.21 0.50
C GLY A 79 8.32 -10.87 0.81
N LEU A 80 8.80 -9.78 0.20
CA LEU A 80 8.27 -8.43 0.44
C LEU A 80 6.81 -8.26 -0.04
N ILE A 81 6.44 -8.84 -1.18
CA ILE A 81 5.06 -8.81 -1.67
C ILE A 81 4.13 -9.64 -0.78
N CYS A 82 4.56 -10.82 -0.32
CA CYS A 82 3.79 -11.61 0.65
C CYS A 82 3.59 -10.85 1.97
N ILE A 83 4.62 -10.20 2.49
CA ILE A 83 4.52 -9.36 3.69
C ILE A 83 3.53 -8.22 3.46
N SER A 84 3.60 -7.54 2.32
CA SER A 84 2.66 -6.47 1.97
C SER A 84 1.20 -6.95 1.92
N LEU A 85 0.94 -8.13 1.35
CA LEU A 85 -0.39 -8.73 1.32
C LEU A 85 -0.91 -9.04 2.73
N VAL A 86 -0.07 -9.59 3.61
CA VAL A 86 -0.42 -9.83 5.02
C VAL A 86 -0.74 -8.52 5.72
N LEU A 87 0.09 -7.49 5.54
CA LEU A 87 -0.16 -6.15 6.09
C LEU A 87 -1.45 -5.55 5.53
N GLY A 88 -1.74 -5.69 4.24
CA GLY A 88 -2.99 -5.24 3.62
C GLY A 88 -4.22 -5.90 4.21
N CYS A 89 -4.18 -7.23 4.41
CA CYS A 89 -5.24 -7.99 5.08
C CYS A 89 -5.43 -7.54 6.54
N LEU A 90 -4.34 -7.40 7.30
CA LEU A 90 -4.38 -6.91 8.68
C LEU A 90 -4.95 -5.48 8.77
N GLY A 91 -4.51 -4.59 7.86
CA GLY A 91 -5.02 -3.22 7.75
C GLY A 91 -6.52 -3.19 7.49
N PHE A 92 -7.01 -4.06 6.60
CA PHE A 92 -8.45 -4.18 6.31
C PHE A 92 -9.24 -4.68 7.53
N LEU A 93 -8.78 -5.74 8.21
CA LEU A 93 -9.45 -6.26 9.42
C LEU A 93 -9.53 -5.21 10.52
N ILE A 94 -8.44 -4.48 10.76
CA ILE A 94 -8.39 -3.39 11.75
C ILE A 94 -9.33 -2.24 11.34
N PHE A 95 -9.40 -1.91 10.05
CA PHE A 95 -10.34 -0.92 9.54
C PHE A 95 -11.80 -1.32 9.83
N VAL A 96 -12.19 -2.58 9.61
CA VAL A 96 -13.56 -3.07 9.88
C VAL A 96 -13.93 -2.91 11.37
N LEU A 97 -12.98 -3.14 12.28
CA LEU A 97 -13.19 -2.89 13.73
C LEU A 97 -13.34 -1.38 14.05
N GLY A 98 -12.65 -0.52 13.29
CA GLY A 98 -12.72 0.93 13.42
C GLY A 98 -13.87 1.60 12.65
N ALA A 99 -14.52 0.90 11.73
CA ALA A 99 -15.55 1.46 10.86
C ALA A 99 -16.79 1.91 11.66
N ARG A 100 -17.34 3.10 11.34
CA ARG A 100 -18.51 3.67 12.03
C ARG A 100 -19.72 2.74 12.07
N CYS A 101 -19.88 1.91 11.05
CA CYS A 101 -20.94 0.91 10.89
C CYS A 101 -20.83 -0.30 11.85
N THR A 102 -19.65 -0.54 12.44
CA THR A 102 -19.42 -1.66 13.36
C THR A 102 -19.59 -1.20 14.81
N ASN A 103 -20.56 -1.77 15.54
CA ASN A 103 -20.82 -1.47 16.97
C ASN A 103 -19.97 -2.31 17.95
N CYS A 104 -18.82 -2.85 17.51
CA CYS A 104 -17.94 -3.63 18.37
C CYS A 104 -17.24 -2.77 19.45
N LEU A 105 -17.18 -1.45 19.28
CA LEU A 105 -16.51 -0.52 20.19
C LEU A 105 -17.36 0.72 20.49
N SER A 106 -17.69 0.93 21.78
CA SER A 106 -18.54 2.06 22.22
C SER A 106 -17.81 3.40 22.32
N HIS A 107 -16.48 3.44 22.46
CA HIS A 107 -15.75 4.70 22.67
C HIS A 107 -15.26 5.35 21.35
N PRO A 108 -15.68 6.58 21.03
CA PRO A 108 -15.35 7.23 19.75
C PRO A 108 -13.86 7.57 19.59
N ARG A 109 -13.14 7.78 20.70
CA ARG A 109 -11.68 8.04 20.69
C ARG A 109 -10.88 6.80 20.31
N PHE A 110 -11.29 5.64 20.82
CA PHE A 110 -10.62 4.38 20.50
C PHE A 110 -10.87 4.03 19.03
N LYS A 111 -12.09 4.26 18.54
CA LYS A 111 -12.46 4.09 17.14
C LYS A 111 -11.58 4.91 16.18
N ALA A 112 -11.30 6.17 16.52
CA ALA A 112 -10.40 7.03 15.74
C ALA A 112 -8.96 6.48 15.71
N ARG A 113 -8.43 6.02 16.86
CA ARG A 113 -7.10 5.40 16.94
C ARG A 113 -6.99 4.11 16.12
N VAL A 114 -8.05 3.29 16.12
CA VAL A 114 -8.11 2.07 15.31
C VAL A 114 -8.05 2.39 13.82
N VAL A 115 -8.84 3.36 13.34
CA VAL A 115 -8.79 3.81 11.93
C VAL A 115 -7.41 4.38 11.58
N LEU A 116 -6.82 5.19 12.46
CA LEU A 116 -5.45 5.69 12.26
C LEU A 116 -4.42 4.56 12.17
N SER A 117 -4.53 3.54 13.02
CA SER A 117 -3.65 2.36 12.97
C SER A 117 -3.83 1.57 11.67
N SER A 118 -5.05 1.44 11.15
CA SER A 118 -5.29 0.81 9.84
C SER A 118 -4.63 1.57 8.70
N GLY A 119 -4.72 2.90 8.70
CA GLY A 119 -4.05 3.75 7.70
C GLY A 119 -2.53 3.61 7.74
N ALA A 120 -1.94 3.60 8.94
CA ALA A 120 -0.50 3.39 9.11
C ALA A 120 -0.05 2.03 8.58
N ILE A 121 -0.83 0.97 8.81
CA ILE A 121 -0.55 -0.37 8.29
C ILE A 121 -0.62 -0.41 6.76
N PHE A 122 -1.60 0.27 6.14
CA PHE A 122 -1.65 0.40 4.68
C PHE A 122 -0.47 1.19 4.11
N CYS A 123 0.01 2.23 4.80
CA CYS A 123 1.24 2.92 4.42
C CYS A 123 2.47 2.00 4.52
N LEU A 124 2.58 1.18 5.57
CA LEU A 124 3.65 0.18 5.68
C LEU A 124 3.58 -0.86 4.56
N ALA A 125 2.38 -1.35 4.23
CA ALA A 125 2.17 -2.23 3.09
C ALA A 125 2.62 -1.57 1.77
N ALA A 126 2.31 -0.29 1.56
CA ALA A 126 2.75 0.49 0.40
C ALA A 126 4.28 0.63 0.32
N LEU A 127 4.95 0.85 1.45
CA LEU A 127 6.40 0.96 1.50
C LEU A 127 7.06 -0.38 1.15
N THR A 128 6.55 -1.49 1.69
CA THR A 128 7.10 -2.82 1.37
C THR A 128 6.95 -3.18 -0.11
N THR A 129 5.82 -2.84 -0.75
CA THR A 129 5.65 -3.03 -2.20
C THR A 129 6.53 -2.12 -3.02
N MET A 130 6.62 -0.84 -2.64
CA MET A 130 7.50 0.12 -3.31
C MET A 130 8.96 -0.37 -3.27
N VAL A 131 9.43 -0.86 -2.13
CA VAL A 131 10.78 -1.40 -1.97
C VAL A 131 10.98 -2.65 -2.84
N ALA A 132 10.02 -3.60 -2.85
CA ALA A 132 10.11 -4.80 -3.68
C ALA A 132 10.23 -4.48 -5.18
N VAL A 133 9.38 -3.57 -5.65
CA VAL A 133 9.30 -3.18 -7.07
C VAL A 133 10.52 -2.35 -7.47
N SER A 134 10.92 -1.39 -6.63
CA SER A 134 12.09 -0.53 -6.89
C SER A 134 13.40 -1.32 -6.87
N TRP A 135 13.54 -2.26 -5.95
CA TRP A 135 14.70 -3.15 -5.90
C TRP A 135 14.80 -3.99 -7.17
N SER A 136 13.70 -4.63 -7.56
CA SER A 136 13.63 -5.46 -8.77
C SER A 136 13.94 -4.64 -10.03
N ALA A 137 13.37 -3.44 -10.15
CA ALA A 137 13.66 -2.54 -11.26
C ALA A 137 15.14 -2.12 -11.31
N ASN A 138 15.71 -1.73 -10.16
CA ASN A 138 17.11 -1.34 -10.07
C ASN A 138 18.06 -2.49 -10.43
N SER A 139 17.76 -3.74 -10.04
CA SER A 139 18.63 -4.86 -10.41
C SER A 139 18.60 -5.14 -11.92
N ILE A 140 17.43 -5.08 -12.55
CA ILE A 140 17.28 -5.21 -14.02
C ILE A 140 18.06 -4.11 -14.75
N ILE A 141 17.92 -2.84 -14.30
CA ILE A 141 18.61 -1.71 -14.91
C ILE A 141 20.14 -1.84 -14.77
N ARG A 142 20.62 -2.31 -13.62
CA ARG A 142 22.06 -2.54 -13.42
C ARG A 142 22.59 -3.66 -14.32
N ASP A 143 21.83 -4.73 -14.50
CA ASP A 143 22.20 -5.82 -15.40
C ASP A 143 22.28 -5.33 -16.85
N PHE A 144 21.36 -4.46 -17.27
CA PHE A 144 21.34 -3.90 -18.63
C PHE A 144 22.60 -3.08 -18.96
N HIS A 145 23.15 -2.36 -17.97
CA HIS A 145 24.35 -1.52 -18.13
C HIS A 145 25.67 -2.26 -17.82
N ASN A 146 25.61 -3.54 -17.44
CA ASN A 146 26.80 -4.30 -17.07
C ASN A 146 27.49 -4.83 -18.34
N PRO A 147 28.72 -4.40 -18.66
CA PRO A 147 29.42 -4.81 -19.89
C PRO A 147 29.81 -6.29 -19.91
N ARG A 148 29.68 -7.00 -18.77
CA ARG A 148 29.91 -8.44 -18.69
C ARG A 148 28.71 -9.28 -19.14
N VAL A 149 27.54 -8.67 -19.33
CA VAL A 149 26.32 -9.36 -19.76
C VAL A 149 26.23 -9.26 -21.28
N PRO A 150 26.21 -10.40 -22.01
CA PRO A 150 26.06 -10.37 -23.45
C PRO A 150 24.70 -9.81 -23.84
N GLU A 151 24.62 -9.13 -24.97
CA GLU A 151 23.43 -8.39 -25.42
C GLU A 151 22.17 -9.29 -25.51
N VAL A 152 22.36 -10.56 -25.84
CA VAL A 152 21.31 -11.59 -25.92
C VAL A 152 20.69 -11.97 -24.57
N LEU A 153 21.29 -11.57 -23.44
CA LEU A 153 20.83 -11.84 -22.08
C LEU A 153 20.36 -10.56 -21.37
N LYS A 154 20.24 -9.44 -22.09
CA LYS A 154 19.73 -8.20 -21.50
C LYS A 154 18.29 -8.40 -21.04
N ARG A 155 18.06 -8.05 -19.77
CA ARG A 155 16.76 -8.15 -19.09
C ARG A 155 15.99 -6.85 -19.30
N GLU A 156 14.70 -6.99 -19.60
CA GLU A 156 13.75 -5.88 -19.72
C GLU A 156 12.79 -5.84 -18.53
N LEU A 157 12.25 -4.65 -18.28
CA LEU A 157 11.29 -4.40 -17.21
C LEU A 157 9.94 -5.02 -17.58
N GLY A 158 9.45 -5.94 -16.75
CA GLY A 158 8.14 -6.55 -16.98
C GLY A 158 6.97 -5.64 -16.61
N ALA A 159 5.80 -5.91 -17.19
CA ALA A 159 4.56 -5.17 -16.95
C ALA A 159 4.17 -5.09 -15.46
N ALA A 160 4.48 -6.13 -14.68
CA ALA A 160 4.15 -6.18 -13.26
C ALA A 160 4.88 -5.10 -12.43
N ILE A 161 6.07 -4.64 -12.88
CA ILE A 161 6.82 -3.56 -12.20
C ILE A 161 6.05 -2.24 -12.28
N TYR A 162 5.53 -1.89 -13.46
CA TYR A 162 4.74 -0.67 -13.65
C TYR A 162 3.45 -0.70 -12.83
N ILE A 163 2.73 -1.83 -12.86
CA ILE A 163 1.54 -2.03 -12.04
C ILE A 163 1.92 -1.95 -10.54
N GLY A 164 3.08 -2.48 -10.15
CA GLY A 164 3.62 -2.39 -8.80
C GLY A 164 3.79 -0.95 -8.29
N PHE A 165 4.31 -0.05 -9.13
CA PHE A 165 4.41 1.37 -8.79
C PHE A 165 3.03 2.01 -8.60
N VAL A 166 2.09 1.78 -9.53
CA VAL A 166 0.73 2.32 -9.43
C VAL A 166 0.02 1.82 -8.16
N THR A 167 0.14 0.52 -7.87
CA THR A 167 -0.52 -0.11 -6.72
C THR A 167 0.06 0.33 -5.38
N SER A 168 1.38 0.49 -5.29
CA SER A 168 2.02 1.08 -4.12
C SER A 168 1.58 2.53 -3.88
N GLY A 169 1.42 3.33 -4.96
CA GLY A 169 0.87 4.69 -4.88
C GLY A 169 -0.57 4.71 -4.37
N LEU A 170 -1.44 3.82 -4.88
CA LEU A 170 -2.82 3.69 -4.42
C LEU A 170 -2.90 3.28 -2.94
N LEU A 171 -2.08 2.32 -2.50
CA LEU A 171 -1.99 1.91 -1.10
C LEU A 171 -1.54 3.06 -0.20
N PHE A 172 -0.51 3.80 -0.62
CA PHE A 172 0.04 4.92 0.14
C PHE A 172 -0.97 6.05 0.28
N CYS A 173 -1.59 6.48 -0.83
CA CYS A 173 -2.62 7.51 -0.83
C CYS A 173 -3.84 7.09 -0.01
N GLY A 174 -4.33 5.86 -0.18
CA GLY A 174 -5.45 5.33 0.62
C GLY A 174 -5.13 5.31 2.12
N GLY A 175 -3.94 4.83 2.50
CA GLY A 175 -3.46 4.84 3.88
C GLY A 175 -3.33 6.25 4.46
N ALA A 176 -2.76 7.20 3.71
CA ALA A 176 -2.62 8.59 4.13
C ALA A 176 -3.98 9.29 4.32
N ILE A 177 -4.95 9.03 3.43
CA ILE A 177 -6.32 9.52 3.56
C ILE A 177 -6.99 8.96 4.83
N LEU A 178 -6.78 7.68 5.14
CA LEU A 178 -7.28 7.06 6.37
C LEU A 178 -6.61 7.67 7.63
N CYS A 179 -5.32 7.99 7.56
CA CYS A 179 -4.61 8.65 8.66
C CYS A 179 -5.12 10.07 8.93
N THR A 180 -5.46 10.83 7.88
CA THR A 180 -5.96 12.21 7.97
C THR A 180 -7.45 12.32 8.29
N SER A 181 -8.19 11.21 8.23
CA SER A 181 -9.64 11.16 8.52
C SER A 181 -9.98 11.38 10.00
N CYS A 182 -9.00 11.48 10.90
CA CYS A 182 -9.24 11.84 12.30
C CYS A 182 -9.53 13.34 12.42
N PRO A 183 -10.67 13.75 13.00
CA PRO A 183 -10.85 15.15 13.36
C PRO A 183 -9.74 15.54 14.33
N PRO A 184 -9.06 16.68 14.15
CA PRO A 184 -8.11 17.16 15.14
C PRO A 184 -8.87 17.21 16.46
N GLN A 185 -8.32 16.55 17.46
CA GLN A 185 -8.68 16.86 18.83
C GLN A 185 -8.41 18.35 18.94
N ARG A 186 -9.45 19.20 18.86
CA ARG A 186 -9.34 20.58 19.36
C ARG A 186 -8.65 20.38 20.69
N ALA A 187 -7.41 20.84 20.78
CA ALA A 187 -6.71 20.89 22.04
C ALA A 187 -7.72 21.56 22.94
N ARG A 188 -8.29 20.77 23.86
CA ARG A 188 -9.04 21.33 24.96
C ARG A 188 -7.91 21.96 25.74
N PHE A 189 -7.52 23.18 25.34
CA PHE A 189 -6.89 24.13 26.24
C PHE A 189 -7.67 23.94 27.53
N PRO A 190 -7.02 23.62 28.66
CA PRO A 190 -7.72 23.70 29.92
C PRO A 190 -8.24 25.13 29.95
N SER A 191 -9.55 25.32 29.80
CA SER A 191 -10.20 26.56 30.16
C SER A 191 -10.00 26.65 31.66
N SER A 192 -8.83 27.16 32.05
CA SER A 192 -8.57 27.64 33.39
C SER A 192 -9.75 28.51 33.72
N GLY A 193 -10.51 28.07 34.72
CA GLY A 193 -11.67 28.78 35.20
C GLY A 193 -11.25 30.21 35.51
N TYR A 194 -11.75 31.14 34.72
CA TYR A 194 -12.08 32.46 35.21
C TYR A 194 -13.59 32.56 35.06
N THR A 195 -14.31 31.99 36.02
CA THR A 195 -15.61 32.55 36.41
C THR A 195 -15.33 34.01 36.73
N LEU A 196 -15.66 34.89 35.79
CA LEU A 196 -15.71 36.31 36.07
C LEU A 196 -16.72 36.47 37.21
N ALA A 197 -16.25 36.81 38.39
CA ALA A 197 -17.09 37.09 39.54
C ALA A 197 -18.06 38.20 39.10
N ARG A 198 -19.34 37.86 39.02
CA ARG A 198 -20.41 38.83 38.84
C ARG A 198 -20.40 39.72 40.09
N THR A 199 -19.88 40.93 39.94
CA THR A 199 -19.96 41.97 40.97
C THR A 199 -21.43 42.22 41.30
N PRO A 200 -21.83 42.20 42.58
CA PRO A 200 -23.19 42.54 42.96
C PRO A 200 -23.30 44.08 42.94
N THR A 201 -23.93 44.64 41.91
CA THR A 201 -24.42 46.03 41.96
C THR A 201 -25.73 46.04 42.74
N HIS A 202 -25.62 45.94 44.06
CA HIS A 202 -26.70 46.31 44.95
C HIS A 202 -26.61 47.83 45.20
N SER A 203 -27.23 48.61 44.31
CA SER A 203 -27.67 49.96 44.67
C SER A 203 -29.19 49.93 44.76
N SER A 204 -29.67 49.84 46.00
CA SER A 204 -30.84 50.58 46.49
C SER A 204 -30.81 51.99 45.86
N TYR A 205 -31.86 52.67 45.41
CA TYR A 205 -33.05 53.15 46.12
C TYR A 205 -34.07 53.60 45.03
N ALA A 206 -35.35 53.22 45.16
CA ALA A 206 -36.45 53.99 44.57
C ALA A 206 -37.71 53.78 45.41
N ILE A 207 -38.03 54.83 46.16
CA ILE A 207 -39.19 55.04 47.03
C ILE A 207 -40.51 54.71 46.30
N LYS A 208 -41.34 53.86 46.90
CA LYS A 208 -42.80 53.86 46.69
C LYS A 208 -43.46 54.41 47.95
N ASN A 209 -43.88 55.66 47.91
CA ASN A 209 -44.77 56.25 48.91
C ASN A 209 -46.19 55.76 48.65
N TYR A 210 -46.85 55.31 49.71
CA TYR A 210 -48.30 55.15 49.79
C TYR A 210 -48.83 56.35 50.58
N VAL A 211 -49.62 57.21 49.93
CA VAL A 211 -50.76 57.95 50.52
C VAL A 211 -51.84 57.99 49.46
#